data_AF-A0A9P1AEZ8-F1
#
_entry.id   AF-A0A9P1AEZ8-F1
#
_cell.length_a   1.000
_cell.length_b   1.000
_cell.length_c   1.000
_cell.angle_alpha   90.00
_cell.angle_beta   90.00
_cell.angle_gamma   90.00
#
_symmetry.space_group_name_H-M   'P 1'
#
loop_
_entity.id
_entity.type
_entity.pdbx_description
1 polymer ?
#
loop_
_entity_poly.entity_id
_entity_poly.type
_entity_poly.pdbx_seq_one_letter_code
_entity_poly.pdbx_strand_id
1 'polypeptide(L)'
;MSNFRHPQATPARNFQEMGMRGGGGGPKQPERPMAPYMRYSRKTWPRVRAENPDAQLWDIGALVKRMWTETSEAERAHYQHEFEMERAEYEKQMKHFQAGNSGVSNFIINKGRAKNNEKMSRSRMDAGGVVIQPVDEDDGGNEMSTRRLAGVRYERNNRLIADLFSPSIVTDTRSVVPLHRMEMLKRQAASLGTHQSKLEEELSKLERAHDERKRAIEKGSDEFQEQLKKVVNEKPVVDEQKFEETVTEWEGKLAVAYEEYKKKQADAASKNVPANSAPLLRNLVMEDGPKTQEEPEKVEEPKETDPKEPATEEKAPTEPVEAEKMEEN
;
A
#
# COMPACT_ATOMS: atom_id res chain seq x y z
N MET A 1 -7.93 33.71 40.70
CA MET A 1 -8.42 32.62 39.83
C MET A 1 -8.63 33.24 38.47
N SER A 2 -7.72 32.96 37.54
CA SER A 2 -7.70 33.56 36.22
C SER A 2 -7.55 32.40 35.24
N ASN A 3 -8.65 32.04 34.57
CA ASN A 3 -8.65 30.99 33.56
C ASN A 3 -7.87 31.49 32.34
N PHE A 4 -6.61 31.08 32.27
CA PHE A 4 -5.78 31.25 31.09
C PHE A 4 -6.36 30.36 29.98
N ARG A 5 -7.12 30.96 29.07
CA ARG A 5 -7.67 30.26 27.92
C ARG A 5 -6.54 30.13 26.89
N HIS A 6 -6.05 28.91 26.68
CA HIS A 6 -5.15 28.62 25.56
C HIS A 6 -5.79 29.09 24.24
N PRO A 7 -5.01 29.69 23.31
CA PRO A 7 -5.51 29.92 21.96
C PRO A 7 -5.92 28.56 21.38
N GLN A 8 -7.19 28.46 20.97
CA GLN A 8 -7.67 27.31 20.21
C GLN A 8 -6.72 27.12 19.03
N ALA A 9 -6.05 25.96 18.99
CA ALA A 9 -5.33 25.54 17.81
C ALA A 9 -6.31 25.65 16.65
N THR A 10 -5.97 26.47 15.65
CA THR A 10 -6.62 26.41 14.33
C THR A 10 -6.73 24.94 13.94
N PRO A 11 -7.88 24.44 13.47
CA PRO A 11 -7.97 23.06 13.02
C PRO A 11 -6.87 22.88 11.98
N ALA A 12 -5.85 22.08 12.34
CA ALA A 12 -4.75 21.81 11.47
C ALA A 12 -5.37 21.31 10.16
N ARG A 13 -5.04 21.97 9.05
CA ARG A 13 -5.41 21.50 7.72
C ARG A 13 -4.93 20.06 7.68
N ASN A 14 -5.87 19.12 7.69
CA ASN A 14 -5.63 17.72 7.96
C ASN A 14 -4.70 17.15 6.87
N PHE A 15 -3.38 17.24 7.08
CA PHE A 15 -2.34 16.72 6.19
C PHE A 15 -2.18 15.20 6.38
N GLN A 16 -3.30 14.53 6.63
CA GLN A 16 -3.41 13.11 6.92
C GLN A 16 -3.88 12.35 5.67
N GLU A 17 -3.50 12.82 4.47
CA GLU A 17 -3.77 12.13 3.20
C GLU A 17 -2.57 11.28 2.72
N MET A 18 -1.43 11.29 3.43
CA MET A 18 -0.22 10.56 3.01
C MET A 18 0.24 9.49 4.02
N GLY A 19 -0.70 8.85 4.72
CA GLY A 19 -0.42 7.82 5.72
C GLY A 19 -1.14 6.47 5.54
N MET A 20 -1.95 6.28 4.50
CA MET A 20 -2.65 4.99 4.26
C MET A 20 -1.82 3.98 3.47
N ARG A 21 -0.50 3.98 3.68
CA ARG A 21 0.42 3.02 3.06
C ARG A 21 1.21 2.29 4.14
N GLY A 22 0.55 1.33 4.79
CA GLY A 22 1.20 0.28 5.57
C GLY A 22 0.95 0.36 7.08
N GLY A 23 -0.05 -0.38 7.55
CA GLY A 23 -0.21 -0.69 8.97
C GLY A 23 -1.67 -0.85 9.39
N GLY A 24 -2.21 -2.07 9.30
CA GLY A 24 -3.49 -2.43 9.92
C GLY A 24 -4.57 -2.96 8.96
N GLY A 25 -4.51 -4.25 8.64
CA GLY A 25 -5.63 -5.21 8.54
C GLY A 25 -6.95 -4.93 7.79
N GLY A 26 -7.12 -3.81 7.08
CA GLY A 26 -8.31 -3.54 6.26
C GLY A 26 -8.06 -3.78 4.77
N PRO A 27 -9.10 -4.06 3.96
CA PRO A 27 -8.94 -4.21 2.52
C PRO A 27 -8.34 -2.92 1.95
N LYS A 28 -7.18 -3.04 1.29
CA LYS A 28 -6.44 -1.90 0.75
C LYS A 28 -7.27 -1.26 -0.35
N GLN A 29 -7.48 0.05 -0.26
CA GLN A 29 -8.05 0.80 -1.37
C GLN A 29 -7.14 0.61 -2.60
N PRO A 30 -7.70 0.33 -3.79
CA PRO A 30 -6.93 0.31 -5.03
C PRO A 30 -6.05 1.57 -5.15
N GLU A 31 -4.82 1.43 -5.65
CA GLU A 31 -3.89 2.56 -5.82
C GLU A 31 -4.26 3.34 -7.09
N ARG A 32 -4.31 4.67 -7.02
CA ARG A 32 -4.67 5.48 -8.19
C ARG A 32 -3.62 5.35 -9.30
N PRO A 33 -4.03 5.23 -10.58
CA PRO A 33 -3.08 5.15 -11.69
C PRO A 33 -2.24 6.43 -11.76
N MET A 34 -0.95 6.26 -12.04
CA MET A 34 -0.01 7.37 -12.12
C MET A 34 -0.24 8.17 -13.42
N ALA A 35 -0.29 9.50 -13.32
CA ALA A 35 -0.49 10.38 -14.47
C ALA A 35 0.63 10.23 -15.52
N PRO A 36 0.35 10.46 -16.82
CA PRO A 36 1.32 10.26 -17.90
C PRO A 36 2.66 10.98 -17.69
N TYR A 37 2.63 12.24 -17.25
CA TYR A 37 3.84 13.01 -16.92
C TYR A 37 4.65 12.37 -15.79
N MET A 38 3.99 11.84 -14.75
CA MET A 38 4.67 11.22 -13.61
C MET A 38 5.33 9.88 -14.00
N ARG A 39 4.74 9.14 -14.95
CA ARG A 39 5.35 7.95 -15.56
C ARG A 39 6.62 8.30 -16.33
N TYR A 40 6.50 9.29 -17.21
CA TYR A 40 7.63 9.79 -17.97
C TYR A 40 8.75 10.29 -17.07
N SER A 41 8.42 11.14 -16.09
CA SER A 41 9.37 11.69 -15.12
C SER A 41 10.11 10.60 -14.36
N ARG A 42 9.44 9.55 -13.84
CA ARG A 42 10.13 8.44 -13.16
C ARG A 42 11.13 7.70 -14.05
N LYS A 43 10.86 7.59 -15.35
CA LYS A 43 11.72 6.89 -16.31
C LYS A 43 12.90 7.76 -16.77
N THR A 44 12.67 9.06 -16.98
CA THR A 44 13.70 9.98 -17.48
C THR A 44 14.55 10.61 -16.38
N TRP A 45 14.02 10.72 -15.15
CA TRP A 45 14.73 11.33 -14.03
C TRP A 45 16.09 10.68 -13.72
N PRO A 46 16.22 9.34 -13.63
CA PRO A 46 17.52 8.71 -13.37
C PRO A 46 18.51 8.97 -14.51
N ARG A 47 18.03 9.00 -15.75
CA ARG A 47 18.85 9.28 -16.94
C ARG A 47 19.36 10.73 -16.92
N VAL A 48 18.47 11.70 -16.72
CA VAL A 48 18.80 13.13 -16.68
C VAL A 48 19.75 13.44 -15.51
N ARG A 49 19.58 12.76 -14.37
CA ARG A 49 20.49 12.87 -13.21
C ARG A 49 21.86 12.25 -13.48
N ALA A 50 21.92 11.14 -14.23
CA ALA A 50 23.19 10.52 -14.61
C ALA A 50 23.96 11.37 -15.64
N GLU A 51 23.24 12.01 -16.57
CA GLU A 51 23.80 12.93 -17.57
C GLU A 51 24.21 14.28 -16.94
N ASN A 52 23.63 14.66 -15.79
CA ASN A 52 23.93 15.90 -15.07
C ASN A 52 24.16 15.63 -13.56
N PRO A 53 25.30 15.02 -13.17
CA PRO A 53 25.56 14.65 -11.78
C PRO A 53 25.72 15.86 -10.84
N ASP A 54 26.11 17.01 -11.39
CA ASP A 54 26.35 18.26 -10.65
C ASP A 54 25.13 19.20 -10.61
N ALA A 55 24.07 18.89 -11.36
CA ALA A 55 22.86 19.72 -11.39
C ALA A 55 22.03 19.55 -10.10
N GLN A 56 21.48 20.67 -9.60
CA GLN A 56 20.63 20.64 -8.42
C GLN A 56 19.28 19.96 -8.74
N LEU A 57 18.64 19.38 -7.72
CA LEU A 57 17.43 18.57 -7.86
C LEU A 57 16.26 19.33 -8.53
N TRP A 58 16.17 20.64 -8.31
CA TRP A 58 15.18 21.51 -8.93
C TRP A 58 15.46 21.79 -10.41
N ASP A 59 16.75 21.86 -10.80
CA ASP A 59 17.17 22.06 -12.20
C ASP A 59 16.89 20.81 -13.03
N ILE A 60 17.12 19.62 -12.45
CA ILE A 60 16.73 18.33 -13.04
C ILE A 60 15.21 18.27 -13.24
N GLY A 61 14.43 18.76 -12.28
CA GLY A 61 12.97 18.82 -12.39
C GLY A 61 12.48 19.76 -13.51
N ALA A 62 13.10 20.93 -13.66
CA ALA A 62 12.80 21.85 -14.75
C ALA A 62 13.15 21.24 -16.13
N LEU A 63 14.29 20.54 -16.20
CA LEU A 63 14.76 19.87 -17.42
C LEU A 63 13.82 18.75 -17.85
N VAL A 64 13.42 17.87 -16.93
CA VAL A 64 12.46 16.77 -17.20
C VAL A 64 11.10 17.30 -17.66
N LYS A 65 10.64 18.42 -17.08
CA LYS A 65 9.39 19.07 -17.50
C LYS A 65 9.48 19.61 -18.94
N ARG A 66 10.61 20.24 -19.29
CA ARG A 66 10.87 20.72 -20.66
C ARG A 66 10.95 19.55 -21.66
N MET A 67 11.65 18.48 -21.30
CA MET A 67 11.73 17.29 -22.13
C MET A 67 10.34 16.68 -22.38
N TRP A 68 9.45 16.63 -21.36
CA TRP A 68 8.08 16.17 -21.55
C TRP A 68 7.27 17.02 -22.54
N THR A 69 7.46 18.34 -22.55
CA THR A 69 6.77 19.23 -23.50
C THR A 69 7.32 19.09 -24.93
N GLU A 70 8.61 18.78 -25.06
CA GLU A 70 9.30 18.60 -26.34
C GLU A 70 9.14 17.17 -26.91
N THR A 71 8.79 16.19 -26.06
CA THR A 71 8.49 14.82 -26.49
C THR A 71 7.37 14.79 -27.53
N SER A 72 7.56 13.98 -28.57
CA SER A 72 6.59 13.81 -29.66
C SER A 72 5.21 13.41 -29.15
N GLU A 73 4.16 13.83 -29.87
CA GLU A 73 2.79 13.49 -29.52
C GLU A 73 2.53 11.98 -29.54
N ALA A 74 3.23 11.23 -30.39
CA ALA A 74 3.17 9.76 -30.44
C ALA A 74 3.69 9.09 -29.15
N GLU A 75 4.82 9.57 -28.61
CA GLU A 75 5.37 9.04 -27.36
C GLU A 75 4.55 9.49 -26.15
N ARG A 76 4.01 10.71 -26.16
CA ARG A 76 3.04 11.15 -25.14
C ARG A 76 1.75 10.32 -25.18
N ALA A 77 1.28 9.97 -26.38
CA ALA A 77 0.10 9.12 -26.57
C ALA A 77 0.30 7.71 -26.03
N HIS A 78 1.53 7.16 -26.09
CA HIS A 78 1.85 5.88 -25.45
C HIS A 78 1.65 5.94 -23.93
N TYR A 79 2.21 6.94 -23.24
CA TYR A 79 1.99 7.11 -21.80
C TYR A 79 0.55 7.45 -21.43
N GLN A 80 -0.18 8.12 -22.33
CA GLN A 80 -1.61 8.40 -22.18
C GLN A 80 -2.45 7.11 -22.27
N HIS A 81 -2.16 6.26 -23.26
CA HIS A 81 -2.84 4.98 -23.44
C HIS A 81 -2.59 4.02 -22.27
N GLU A 82 -1.34 3.92 -21.78
CA GLU A 82 -1.04 3.15 -20.56
C GLU A 82 -1.79 3.67 -19.34
N PHE A 83 -1.89 4.99 -19.18
CA PHE A 83 -2.68 5.60 -18.12
C PHE A 83 -4.17 5.28 -18.23
N GLU A 84 -4.73 5.29 -19.44
CA GLU A 84 -6.14 4.97 -19.69
C GLU A 84 -6.46 3.51 -19.38
N MET A 85 -5.58 2.59 -19.77
CA MET A 85 -5.68 1.16 -19.43
C MET A 85 -5.66 0.93 -17.92
N GLU A 86 -4.67 1.48 -17.22
CA GLU A 86 -4.60 1.34 -15.76
C GLU A 86 -5.74 2.09 -15.04
N ARG A 87 -6.25 3.17 -15.61
CA ARG A 87 -7.41 3.88 -15.09
C ARG A 87 -8.68 3.05 -15.20
N ALA A 88 -8.89 2.35 -16.31
CA ALA A 88 -10.00 1.42 -16.48
C ALA A 88 -9.92 0.27 -15.45
N GLU A 89 -8.72 -0.29 -15.26
CA GLU A 89 -8.46 -1.33 -14.27
C GLU A 89 -8.71 -0.84 -12.83
N TYR A 90 -8.22 0.35 -12.49
CA TYR A 90 -8.47 0.99 -11.20
C TYR A 90 -9.97 1.23 -10.96
N GLU A 91 -10.70 1.68 -11.98
CA GLU A 91 -12.15 1.88 -11.86
C GLU A 91 -12.89 0.57 -11.61
N LYS A 92 -12.48 -0.51 -12.28
CA LYS A 92 -13.00 -1.87 -12.05
C LYS A 92 -12.70 -2.35 -10.63
N GLN A 93 -11.45 -2.23 -10.17
CA GLN A 93 -11.05 -2.59 -8.80
C GLN A 93 -11.78 -1.74 -7.75
N MET A 94 -11.97 -0.45 -8.01
CA MET A 94 -12.72 0.45 -7.12
C MET A 94 -14.21 0.07 -7.04
N LYS A 95 -14.82 -0.36 -8.15
CA LYS A 95 -16.20 -0.88 -8.15
C LYS A 95 -16.32 -2.15 -7.32
N HIS A 96 -15.36 -3.08 -7.45
CA HIS A 96 -15.31 -4.28 -6.61
C HIS A 96 -15.07 -3.96 -5.13
N PHE A 97 -14.18 -3.01 -4.81
CA PHE A 97 -13.93 -2.55 -3.45
C PHE A 97 -15.15 -1.87 -2.81
N GLN A 98 -15.88 -1.08 -3.58
CA GLN A 98 -17.13 -0.45 -3.14
C GLN A 98 -18.26 -1.46 -2.95
N ALA A 99 -18.35 -2.48 -3.81
CA ALA A 99 -19.34 -3.55 -3.71
C ALA A 99 -19.07 -4.49 -2.52
N GLY A 100 -17.80 -4.78 -2.21
CA GLY A 100 -17.41 -5.68 -1.11
C GLY A 100 -17.39 -5.05 0.28
N ASN A 101 -17.47 -3.72 0.40
CA ASN A 101 -17.28 -3.03 1.69
C ASN A 101 -18.34 -1.93 1.91
N SER A 102 -19.51 -2.32 2.43
CA SER A 102 -20.70 -1.46 2.64
C SER A 102 -20.41 -0.17 3.44
N GLY A 103 -19.49 -0.22 4.42
CA GLY A 103 -19.11 0.95 5.22
C GLY A 103 -18.37 2.06 4.45
N VAL A 104 -17.69 1.73 3.34
CA VAL A 104 -16.95 2.70 2.52
C VAL A 104 -17.86 3.42 1.52
N SER A 105 -18.91 2.77 1.06
CA SER A 105 -19.90 3.35 0.13
C SER A 105 -20.57 4.59 0.74
N ASN A 106 -20.98 4.52 2.01
CA ASN A 106 -21.57 5.65 2.74
C ASN A 106 -20.61 6.85 2.90
N PHE A 107 -19.31 6.60 3.09
CA PHE A 107 -18.31 7.66 3.18
C PHE A 107 -18.07 8.37 1.84
N ILE A 108 -18.04 7.62 0.73
CA ILE A 108 -17.87 8.17 -0.62
C ILE A 108 -19.11 8.96 -1.06
N ILE A 109 -20.31 8.46 -0.76
CA ILE A 109 -21.58 9.14 -1.06
C ILE A 109 -21.67 10.47 -0.27
N ASN A 110 -21.33 10.48 1.02
CA ASN A 110 -21.33 11.70 1.83
C ASN A 110 -20.27 12.72 1.34
N LYS A 111 -19.08 12.25 0.92
CA LYS A 111 -18.03 13.11 0.35
C LYS A 111 -18.42 13.66 -1.04
N GLY A 112 -19.15 12.90 -1.84
CA GLY A 112 -19.71 13.34 -3.12
C GLY A 112 -20.81 14.38 -2.97
N ARG A 113 -21.72 14.20 -2.00
CA ARG A 113 -22.81 15.15 -1.70
C ARG A 113 -22.29 16.51 -1.24
N ALA A 114 -21.21 16.53 -0.45
CA ALA A 114 -20.55 17.76 -0.02
C ALA A 114 -19.94 18.55 -1.20
N LYS A 115 -19.28 17.86 -2.15
CA LYS A 115 -18.67 18.49 -3.33
C LYS A 115 -19.70 18.94 -4.37
N ASN A 116 -20.84 18.25 -4.48
CA ASN A 116 -21.88 18.61 -5.45
C ASN A 116 -22.63 19.89 -5.04
N ASN A 117 -22.79 20.12 -3.73
CA ASN A 117 -23.35 21.37 -3.20
C ASN A 117 -22.51 22.60 -3.59
N GLU A 118 -21.19 22.45 -3.66
CA GLU A 118 -20.26 23.52 -4.05
C GLU A 118 -20.27 23.80 -5.57
N LYS A 119 -20.55 22.77 -6.39
CA LYS A 119 -20.70 22.93 -7.85
C LYS A 119 -22.04 23.52 -8.26
N MET A 120 -23.13 23.16 -7.56
CA MET A 120 -24.47 23.72 -7.81
C MET A 120 -24.49 25.26 -7.63
N SER A 121 -23.68 25.80 -6.72
CA SER A 121 -23.58 27.24 -6.49
C SER A 121 -22.84 27.99 -7.61
N ARG A 122 -22.05 27.30 -8.44
CA ARG A 122 -21.29 27.91 -9.55
C ARG A 122 -22.03 27.81 -10.90
N SER A 123 -23.04 26.96 -11.01
CA SER A 123 -23.73 26.67 -12.27
C SER A 123 -24.84 27.66 -12.64
N ARG A 124 -25.01 28.78 -11.90
CA ARG A 124 -26.10 29.74 -12.12
C ARG A 124 -25.75 30.92 -13.06
N MET A 125 -24.61 30.88 -13.74
CA MET A 125 -24.28 31.84 -14.80
C MET A 125 -24.59 31.21 -16.15
N ASP A 126 -25.65 31.71 -16.79
CA ASP A 126 -26.21 31.27 -18.07
C ASP A 126 -25.40 31.76 -19.28
N ALA A 127 -25.58 31.05 -20.39
CA ALA A 127 -24.77 31.01 -21.59
C ALA A 127 -24.78 32.30 -22.44
N GLY A 128 -23.62 32.96 -22.55
CA GLY A 128 -23.29 33.93 -23.59
C GLY A 128 -21.83 33.76 -23.97
N GLY A 129 -21.55 33.47 -25.25
CA GLY A 129 -20.23 33.09 -25.74
C GLY A 129 -19.13 34.07 -25.37
N VAL A 130 -18.09 33.58 -24.67
CA VAL A 130 -16.94 34.38 -24.23
C VAL A 130 -15.87 34.32 -25.32
N VAL A 131 -15.65 35.46 -25.98
CA VAL A 131 -14.41 35.72 -26.74
C VAL A 131 -13.27 35.77 -25.73
N ILE A 132 -12.34 34.81 -25.80
CA ILE A 132 -11.14 34.79 -24.95
C ILE A 132 -10.19 35.85 -25.50
N GLN A 133 -10.33 37.09 -25.03
CA GLN A 133 -9.20 38.00 -25.01
C GLN A 133 -8.13 37.38 -24.10
N PRO A 134 -6.82 37.58 -24.38
CA PRO A 134 -5.79 37.26 -23.42
C PRO A 134 -6.17 37.98 -22.12
N VAL A 135 -6.53 37.19 -21.11
CA VAL A 135 -6.71 37.71 -19.75
C VAL A 135 -5.33 38.18 -19.37
N ASP A 136 -5.13 39.50 -19.33
CA ASP A 136 -4.03 40.07 -18.57
C ASP A 136 -4.12 39.40 -17.20
N GLU A 137 -3.12 38.59 -16.85
CA GLU A 137 -2.91 38.11 -15.50
C GLU A 137 -2.49 39.30 -14.62
N ASP A 138 -3.29 40.37 -14.62
CA ASP A 138 -3.37 41.28 -13.50
C ASP A 138 -4.02 40.47 -12.38
N ASP A 139 -3.18 39.70 -11.68
CA ASP A 139 -3.35 39.32 -10.29
C ASP A 139 -3.38 40.57 -9.37
N GLY A 140 -4.01 41.66 -9.82
CA GLY A 140 -4.34 42.84 -9.05
C GLY A 140 -5.60 42.64 -8.19
N GLY A 141 -6.16 41.43 -8.21
CA GLY A 141 -7.38 41.09 -7.49
C GLY A 141 -7.22 40.89 -5.99
N ASN A 142 -5.99 40.68 -5.49
CA ASN A 142 -5.80 40.35 -4.08
C ASN A 142 -4.58 40.98 -3.38
N GLU A 143 -3.82 41.84 -4.04
CA GLU A 143 -2.94 42.75 -3.31
C GLU A 143 -3.83 43.84 -2.70
N MET A 144 -4.02 43.79 -1.37
CA MET A 144 -4.71 44.83 -0.64
C MET A 144 -4.04 46.15 -0.99
N SER A 145 -4.67 46.92 -1.91
CA SER A 145 -4.16 48.20 -2.38
C SER A 145 -3.58 48.96 -1.20
N THR A 146 -2.39 49.56 -1.35
CA THR A 146 -1.68 50.24 -0.26
C THR A 146 -2.60 51.16 0.56
N ARG A 147 -3.63 51.73 -0.10
CA ARG A 147 -4.73 52.48 0.51
C ARG A 147 -5.58 51.67 1.50
N ARG A 148 -6.02 50.46 1.16
CA ARG A 148 -6.78 49.57 2.07
C ARG A 148 -5.91 49.11 3.23
N LEU A 149 -4.64 48.77 2.98
CA LEU A 149 -3.71 48.40 4.06
C LEU A 149 -3.48 49.57 5.03
N ALA A 150 -3.35 50.79 4.51
CA ALA A 150 -3.26 52.00 5.32
C ALA A 150 -4.55 52.23 6.13
N GLY A 151 -5.73 52.02 5.53
CA GLY A 151 -7.03 52.09 6.22
C GLY A 151 -7.14 51.10 7.39
N VAL A 152 -6.81 49.83 7.18
CA VAL A 152 -6.81 48.80 8.24
C VAL A 152 -5.82 49.15 9.36
N ARG A 153 -4.63 49.66 9.01
CA ARG A 153 -3.65 50.12 10.02
C ARG A 153 -4.17 51.33 10.81
N TYR A 154 -4.80 52.28 10.13
CA TYR A 154 -5.37 53.47 10.75
C TYR A 154 -6.49 53.10 11.74
N GLU A 155 -7.44 52.28 11.33
CA GLU A 155 -8.52 51.79 12.19
C GLU A 155 -7.98 50.99 13.39
N ARG A 156 -7.03 50.07 13.14
CA ARG A 156 -6.38 49.29 14.20
C ARG A 156 -5.67 50.21 15.19
N ASN A 157 -4.90 51.18 14.72
CA ASN A 157 -4.15 52.09 15.58
C ASN A 157 -5.09 52.98 16.40
N ASN A 158 -6.16 53.51 15.80
CA ASN A 158 -7.17 54.27 16.53
C ASN A 158 -7.86 53.41 17.58
N ARG A 159 -8.14 52.13 17.30
CA ARG A 159 -8.68 51.20 18.29
C ARG A 159 -7.71 50.94 19.44
N LEU A 160 -6.42 50.75 19.15
CA LEU A 160 -5.39 50.55 20.17
C LEU A 160 -5.19 51.79 21.04
N ILE A 161 -5.23 52.98 20.44
CA ILE A 161 -5.17 54.25 21.17
C ILE A 161 -6.41 54.44 22.03
N ALA A 162 -7.61 54.12 21.51
CA ALA A 162 -8.84 54.17 22.29
C ALA A 162 -8.84 53.17 23.46
N ASP A 163 -8.23 51.99 23.28
CA ASP A 163 -8.05 51.00 24.35
C ASP A 163 -7.03 51.47 25.40
N LEU A 164 -5.93 52.11 24.97
CA LEU A 164 -4.93 52.69 25.87
C LEU A 164 -5.51 53.83 26.73
N PHE A 165 -6.36 54.66 26.14
CA PHE A 165 -7.08 55.73 26.83
C PHE A 165 -8.46 55.29 27.34
N SER A 166 -8.73 53.97 27.37
CA SER A 166 -9.92 53.44 27.99
C SER A 166 -9.95 53.86 29.46
N PRO A 167 -11.13 54.12 30.05
CA PRO A 167 -11.27 54.37 31.49
C PRO A 167 -10.87 53.16 32.36
N SER A 168 -10.46 52.03 31.77
CA SER A 168 -9.92 50.86 32.45
C SER A 168 -8.62 51.19 33.20
N ILE A 169 -8.69 51.20 34.53
CA ILE A 169 -7.54 51.40 35.40
C ILE A 169 -6.75 50.09 35.51
N VAL A 170 -5.42 50.18 35.36
CA VAL A 170 -4.52 49.03 35.57
C VAL A 170 -4.62 48.60 37.03
N THR A 171 -5.15 47.41 37.29
CA THR A 171 -5.19 46.85 38.64
C THR A 171 -3.79 46.38 39.05
N ASP A 172 -3.41 46.60 40.32
CA ASP A 172 -2.16 46.07 40.84
C ASP A 172 -2.25 44.53 40.88
N THR A 173 -1.45 43.88 40.04
CA THR A 173 -1.44 42.43 39.87
C THR A 173 -0.47 41.73 40.84
N ARG A 174 0.15 42.47 41.76
CA ARG A 174 1.01 41.94 42.82
C ARG A 174 0.19 41.08 43.78
N SER A 175 -0.07 39.85 43.36
CA SER A 175 -0.66 38.81 44.20
C SER A 175 0.43 38.11 45.00
N VAL A 176 0.27 38.08 46.31
CA VAL A 176 1.10 37.24 47.18
C VAL A 176 0.82 35.78 46.82
N VAL A 177 1.87 35.01 46.59
CA VAL A 177 1.72 33.59 46.23
C VAL A 177 1.25 32.82 47.46
N PRO A 178 0.05 32.20 47.44
CA PRO A 178 -0.44 31.45 48.59
C PRO A 178 0.42 30.21 48.85
N LEU A 179 0.60 29.85 50.12
CA LEU A 179 1.37 28.66 50.51
C LEU A 179 0.88 27.39 49.81
N HIS A 180 -0.44 27.20 49.72
CA HIS A 180 -1.04 26.09 48.98
C HIS A 180 -0.60 26.03 47.50
N ARG A 181 -0.46 27.19 46.84
CA ARG A 181 0.04 27.25 45.46
C ARG A 181 1.51 26.82 45.38
N MET A 182 2.32 27.20 46.36
CA MET A 182 3.72 26.75 46.44
C MET A 182 3.80 25.24 46.66
N GLU A 183 2.95 24.68 47.52
CA GLU A 183 2.88 23.23 47.75
C GLU A 183 2.45 22.47 46.50
N MET A 184 1.45 22.97 45.77
CA MET A 184 1.01 22.37 44.51
C MET A 184 2.14 22.37 43.47
N LEU A 185 2.87 23.48 43.34
CA LEU A 185 4.03 23.57 42.44
C LEU A 185 5.16 22.60 42.85
N LYS A 186 5.42 22.44 44.16
CA LYS A 186 6.38 21.44 44.65
C LYS A 186 5.93 20.01 44.32
N ARG A 187 4.65 19.69 44.49
CA ARG A 187 4.08 18.38 44.11
C ARG A 187 4.17 18.15 42.60
N GLN A 188 3.93 19.18 41.79
CA GLN A 188 4.07 19.10 40.34
C GLN A 188 5.53 18.87 39.93
N ALA A 189 6.48 19.58 40.55
CA ALA A 189 7.90 19.37 40.31
C ALA A 189 8.35 17.96 40.69
N ALA A 190 7.91 17.44 41.85
CA ALA A 190 8.20 16.07 42.27
C ALA A 190 7.57 15.05 41.31
N SER A 191 6.31 15.25 40.91
CA SER A 191 5.62 14.38 39.94
C SER A 191 6.36 14.31 38.60
N LEU A 192 6.75 15.46 38.06
CA LEU A 192 7.55 15.52 36.83
C LEU A 192 8.91 14.85 37.00
N GLY A 193 9.58 15.03 38.14
CA GLY A 193 10.81 14.32 38.46
C GLY A 193 10.62 12.81 38.46
N THR A 194 9.56 12.29 39.10
CA THR A 194 9.27 10.85 39.07
C THR A 194 8.92 10.34 37.67
N HIS A 195 8.24 11.14 36.87
CA HIS A 195 7.94 10.79 35.48
C HIS A 195 9.21 10.75 34.62
N GLN A 196 10.13 11.69 34.84
CA GLN A 196 11.44 11.67 34.20
C GLN A 196 12.23 10.40 34.56
N SER A 197 12.33 10.05 35.85
CA SER A 197 13.01 8.82 36.27
C SER A 197 12.39 7.56 35.63
N LYS A 198 11.05 7.49 35.49
CA LYS A 198 10.38 6.39 34.79
C LYS A 198 10.76 6.32 33.31
N LEU A 199 10.86 7.46 32.63
CA LEU A 199 11.29 7.50 31.23
C LEU A 199 12.75 7.05 31.08
N GLU A 200 13.63 7.44 32.01
CA GLU A 200 15.02 7.01 32.03
C GLU A 200 15.14 5.49 32.27
N GLU A 201 14.32 4.93 33.16
CA GLU A 201 14.25 3.47 33.39
C GLU A 201 13.76 2.71 32.15
N GLU A 202 12.70 3.19 31.49
CA GLU A 202 12.18 2.60 30.25
C GLU A 202 13.22 2.67 29.11
N LEU A 203 13.94 3.78 29.00
CA LEU A 203 15.01 3.94 28.01
C LEU A 203 16.15 2.94 28.29
N SER A 204 16.57 2.82 29.55
CA SER A 204 17.58 1.85 29.96
C SER A 204 17.13 0.40 29.72
N LYS A 205 15.83 0.10 29.89
CA LYS A 205 15.27 -1.23 29.58
C LYS A 205 15.28 -1.51 28.07
N LEU A 206 14.92 -0.53 27.25
CA LEU A 206 14.98 -0.64 25.79
C LEU A 206 16.42 -0.83 25.30
N GLU A 207 17.38 -0.11 25.88
CA GLU A 207 18.80 -0.26 25.56
C GLU A 207 19.31 -1.66 25.89
N ARG A 208 19.00 -2.19 27.09
CA ARG A 208 19.34 -3.58 27.44
C ARG A 208 18.72 -4.60 26.49
N ALA A 209 17.45 -4.44 26.14
CA ALA A 209 16.77 -5.35 25.21
C ALA A 209 17.36 -5.28 23.79
N HIS A 210 17.76 -4.09 23.35
CA HIS A 210 18.44 -3.90 22.08
C HIS A 210 19.81 -4.59 22.07
N ASP A 211 20.62 -4.40 23.11
CA ASP A 211 21.94 -4.99 23.21
C ASP A 211 21.90 -6.52 23.33
N GLU A 212 20.91 -7.04 24.06
CA GLU A 212 20.67 -8.49 24.11
C GLU A 212 20.31 -9.05 22.74
N ARG A 213 19.43 -8.37 22.00
CA ARG A 213 19.07 -8.78 20.64
C ARG A 213 20.24 -8.68 19.67
N LYS A 214 21.04 -7.62 19.77
CA LYS A 214 22.27 -7.44 18.99
C LYS A 214 23.24 -8.59 19.26
N ARG A 215 23.49 -8.91 20.54
CA ARG A 215 24.37 -10.00 20.95
C ARG A 215 23.87 -11.36 20.47
N ALA A 216 22.56 -11.60 20.49
CA ALA A 216 21.96 -12.83 19.96
C ALA A 216 22.15 -12.97 18.45
N ILE A 217 22.00 -11.86 17.70
CA ILE A 217 22.23 -11.84 16.25
C ILE A 217 23.71 -12.04 15.93
N GLU A 218 24.63 -11.37 16.65
CA GLU A 218 26.07 -11.55 16.48
C GLU A 218 26.47 -13.00 16.75
N LYS A 219 26.00 -13.58 17.86
CA LYS A 219 26.23 -15.00 18.18
C LYS A 219 25.68 -15.92 17.09
N GLY A 220 24.46 -15.68 16.60
CA GLY A 220 23.87 -16.45 15.50
C GLY A 220 24.64 -16.30 14.18
N SER A 221 25.20 -15.12 13.91
CA SER A 221 26.06 -14.87 12.75
C SER A 221 27.37 -15.65 12.86
N ASP A 222 28.00 -15.66 14.03
CA ASP A 222 29.25 -16.39 14.26
C ASP A 222 29.02 -17.91 14.14
N GLU A 223 27.94 -18.42 14.74
CA GLU A 223 27.54 -19.83 14.61
C GLU A 223 27.27 -20.21 13.15
N PHE A 224 26.57 -19.35 12.39
CA PHE A 224 26.34 -19.57 10.96
C PHE A 224 27.64 -19.57 10.16
N GLN A 225 28.56 -18.64 10.44
CA GLN A 225 29.87 -18.60 9.77
C GLN A 225 30.70 -19.84 10.09
N GLU A 226 30.64 -20.35 11.32
CA GLU A 226 31.32 -21.59 11.71
C GLU A 226 30.73 -22.79 10.96
N GLN A 227 29.39 -22.90 10.90
CA GLN A 227 28.71 -23.92 10.11
C GLN A 227 29.05 -23.82 8.62
N LEU A 228 29.10 -22.61 8.08
CA LEU A 228 29.47 -22.38 6.68
C LEU A 228 30.91 -22.82 6.41
N LYS A 229 31.86 -22.49 7.29
CA LYS A 229 33.25 -22.98 7.20
C LYS A 229 33.29 -24.51 7.26
N LYS A 230 32.50 -25.13 8.14
CA LYS A 230 32.40 -26.59 8.23
C LYS A 230 31.89 -27.19 6.91
N VAL A 231 30.80 -26.67 6.36
CA VAL A 231 30.24 -27.12 5.07
C VAL A 231 31.20 -26.89 3.90
N VAL A 232 31.95 -25.79 3.91
CA VAL A 232 32.97 -25.50 2.88
C VAL A 232 34.16 -26.48 2.99
N ASN A 233 34.56 -26.85 4.21
CA ASN A 233 35.64 -27.83 4.43
C ASN A 233 35.17 -29.28 4.17
N GLU A 234 33.93 -29.62 4.49
CA GLU A 234 33.29 -30.91 4.20
C GLU A 234 32.79 -30.99 2.75
N LYS A 235 32.93 -29.92 1.96
CA LYS A 235 32.48 -29.88 0.56
C LYS A 235 33.09 -31.10 -0.15
N PRO A 236 32.26 -32.06 -0.62
CA PRO A 236 32.77 -33.23 -1.28
C PRO A 236 33.47 -32.75 -2.55
N VAL A 237 34.79 -32.83 -2.57
CA VAL A 237 35.53 -32.80 -3.83
C VAL A 237 35.19 -34.12 -4.50
N VAL A 238 34.25 -34.07 -5.45
CA VAL A 238 33.96 -35.20 -6.30
C VAL A 238 35.12 -35.29 -7.27
N ASP A 239 36.14 -36.06 -6.90
CA ASP A 239 37.18 -36.47 -7.84
C ASP A 239 36.54 -37.30 -8.97
N GLU A 240 37.06 -37.18 -10.20
CA GLU A 240 36.57 -37.85 -11.42
C GLU A 240 36.26 -39.34 -11.20
N GLN A 241 37.06 -40.02 -10.38
CA GLN A 241 36.88 -41.44 -10.06
C GLN A 241 35.64 -41.72 -9.21
N LYS A 242 35.30 -40.86 -8.23
CA LYS A 242 34.06 -41.01 -7.46
C LYS A 242 32.84 -40.65 -8.30
N PHE A 243 32.99 -39.73 -9.25
CA PHE A 243 31.94 -39.43 -10.22
C PHE A 243 31.65 -40.65 -11.09
N GLU A 244 32.68 -41.27 -11.68
CA GLU A 244 32.55 -42.51 -12.47
C GLU A 244 31.96 -43.67 -11.66
N GLU A 245 32.37 -43.84 -10.39
CA GLU A 245 31.77 -44.84 -9.49
C GLU A 245 30.28 -44.57 -9.25
N THR A 246 29.89 -43.31 -9.04
CA THR A 246 28.47 -42.99 -8.90
C THR A 246 27.70 -43.19 -10.20
N VAL A 247 28.28 -42.84 -11.36
CA VAL A 247 27.65 -43.04 -12.68
C VAL A 247 27.42 -44.53 -12.93
N THR A 248 28.43 -45.38 -12.70
CA THR A 248 28.31 -46.84 -12.87
C THR A 248 27.31 -47.46 -11.89
N GLU A 249 27.24 -46.97 -10.64
CA GLU A 249 26.22 -47.40 -9.68
C GLU A 249 24.80 -47.04 -10.14
N TRP A 250 24.61 -45.84 -10.68
CA TRP A 250 23.32 -45.39 -11.22
C TRP A 250 22.95 -46.09 -12.52
N GLU A 251 23.91 -46.38 -13.40
CA GLU A 251 23.71 -47.21 -14.59
C GLU A 251 23.28 -48.63 -14.22
N GLY A 252 23.88 -49.23 -13.19
CA GLY A 252 23.48 -50.53 -12.66
C GLY A 252 22.05 -50.51 -12.09
N LYS A 253 21.72 -49.50 -11.28
CA LYS A 253 20.35 -49.31 -10.76
C LYS A 253 19.33 -49.09 -11.87
N LEU A 254 19.70 -48.34 -12.92
CA LEU A 254 18.85 -48.09 -14.08
C LEU A 254 18.63 -49.37 -14.89
N ALA A 255 19.67 -50.20 -15.08
CA ALA A 255 19.57 -51.48 -15.77
C ALA A 255 18.65 -52.46 -15.02
N VAL A 256 18.76 -52.54 -13.69
CA VAL A 256 17.87 -53.36 -12.86
C VAL A 256 16.42 -52.85 -12.95
N ALA A 257 16.22 -51.54 -12.84
CA ALA A 257 14.90 -50.93 -12.99
C ALA A 257 14.31 -51.16 -14.40
N TYR A 258 15.14 -51.18 -15.44
CA TYR A 258 14.74 -51.46 -16.81
C TYR A 258 14.36 -52.92 -17.02
N GLU A 259 15.10 -53.87 -16.45
CA GLU A 259 14.75 -55.29 -16.47
C GLU A 259 13.48 -55.59 -15.66
N GLU A 260 13.27 -54.91 -14.53
CA GLU A 260 12.01 -54.98 -13.79
C GLU A 260 10.84 -54.38 -14.57
N TYR A 261 11.05 -53.25 -15.25
CA TYR A 261 10.06 -52.64 -16.14
C TYR A 261 9.70 -53.58 -17.31
N LYS A 262 10.70 -54.24 -17.90
CA LYS A 262 10.52 -55.23 -18.99
C LYS A 262 9.80 -56.48 -18.53
N LYS A 263 10.09 -57.00 -17.33
CA LYS A 263 9.34 -58.09 -16.69
C LYS A 263 7.88 -57.68 -16.43
N LYS A 264 7.64 -56.47 -15.91
CA LYS A 264 6.28 -55.93 -15.73
C LYS A 264 5.52 -55.79 -17.06
N GLN A 265 6.19 -55.39 -18.15
CA GLN A 265 5.59 -55.37 -19.48
C GLN A 265 5.28 -56.78 -20.01
N ALA A 266 6.16 -57.76 -19.79
CA ALA A 266 5.94 -59.15 -20.18
C ALA A 266 4.81 -59.80 -19.38
N ASP A 267 4.71 -59.50 -18.08
CA ASP A 267 3.61 -59.93 -17.22
C ASP A 267 2.27 -59.27 -17.60
N ALA A 268 2.31 -58.00 -18.05
CA ALA A 268 1.14 -57.31 -18.59
C ALA A 268 0.72 -57.86 -19.97
N ALA A 269 1.67 -58.26 -20.81
CA ALA A 269 1.42 -58.93 -22.09
C ALA A 269 0.94 -60.38 -21.91
N SER A 270 1.44 -61.10 -20.89
CA SER A 270 0.99 -62.45 -20.50
C SER A 270 -0.42 -62.43 -19.91
N LYS A 271 -0.81 -61.36 -19.21
CA LYS A 271 -2.17 -61.17 -18.67
C LYS A 271 -3.19 -60.71 -19.71
N ASN A 272 -2.83 -60.56 -20.98
CA ASN A 272 -3.74 -60.01 -21.97
C ASN A 272 -3.68 -60.68 -23.35
N VAL A 273 -4.26 -61.89 -23.49
CA VAL A 273 -4.91 -62.38 -24.74
C VAL A 273 -6.10 -63.32 -24.35
N PRO A 274 -7.28 -63.24 -25.00
CA PRO A 274 -8.57 -63.08 -24.32
C PRO A 274 -9.49 -64.32 -24.37
N ALA A 275 -10.54 -64.33 -23.54
CA ALA A 275 -11.67 -65.26 -23.72
C ALA A 275 -13.04 -64.60 -23.45
N ASN A 276 -13.63 -64.13 -24.56
CA ASN A 276 -15.05 -64.09 -24.91
C ASN A 276 -16.06 -63.24 -24.10
N SER A 277 -16.38 -62.04 -24.62
CA SER A 277 -17.69 -61.80 -25.25
C SER A 277 -17.75 -60.42 -25.92
N ALA A 278 -17.83 -60.42 -27.27
CA ALA A 278 -18.47 -59.43 -28.14
C ALA A 278 -17.74 -59.38 -29.51
N PRO A 279 -18.04 -60.31 -30.44
CA PRO A 279 -17.42 -60.37 -31.77
C PRO A 279 -17.85 -59.23 -32.73
N LEU A 280 -18.43 -58.14 -32.23
CA LEU A 280 -19.00 -57.05 -33.04
C LEU A 280 -18.11 -55.81 -33.16
N LEU A 281 -17.10 -55.63 -32.32
CA LEU A 281 -16.25 -54.42 -32.29
C LEU A 281 -14.91 -54.55 -33.03
N ARG A 282 -14.55 -55.75 -33.49
CA ARG A 282 -13.28 -56.00 -34.21
C ARG A 282 -13.38 -55.75 -35.72
N ASN A 283 -14.59 -55.77 -36.28
CA ASN A 283 -14.82 -55.63 -37.73
C ASN A 283 -15.04 -54.16 -38.16
N LEU A 284 -14.92 -53.19 -37.25
CA LEU A 284 -15.11 -51.75 -37.56
C LEU A 284 -13.80 -50.94 -37.43
N VAL A 285 -12.68 -51.56 -37.05
CA VAL A 285 -11.42 -50.86 -36.73
C VAL A 285 -10.26 -51.26 -37.66
N MET A 286 -10.37 -52.29 -38.50
CA MET A 286 -9.26 -52.71 -39.37
C MET A 286 -9.69 -53.16 -40.78
N GLU A 287 -10.02 -52.18 -41.62
CA GLU A 287 -9.99 -52.12 -43.10
C GLU A 287 -10.22 -50.63 -43.39
N ASP A 288 -9.41 -49.82 -44.08
CA ASP A 288 -8.24 -49.95 -44.95
C ASP A 288 -7.48 -48.60 -44.88
N GLY A 289 -6.15 -48.61 -45.03
CA GLY A 289 -5.43 -47.40 -45.48
C GLY A 289 -5.53 -47.24 -47.01
N PRO A 290 -5.02 -46.17 -47.67
CA PRO A 290 -4.01 -45.23 -47.17
C PRO A 290 -4.10 -43.74 -47.64
N LYS A 291 -3.23 -42.89 -47.03
CA LYS A 291 -2.58 -41.63 -47.52
C LYS A 291 -3.46 -40.40 -47.85
N THR A 292 -3.11 -39.24 -47.25
CA THR A 292 -2.45 -38.07 -47.91
C THR A 292 -2.68 -36.74 -47.13
N GLN A 293 -1.55 -36.11 -46.73
CA GLN A 293 -1.21 -34.66 -46.63
C GLN A 293 -1.93 -33.66 -45.70
N GLU A 294 -1.04 -32.82 -45.13
CA GLU A 294 -1.15 -31.38 -44.76
C GLU A 294 -1.77 -30.94 -43.40
N GLU A 295 -0.92 -30.25 -42.61
CA GLU A 295 -1.26 -29.24 -41.58
C GLU A 295 -1.81 -27.95 -42.23
N PRO A 296 -2.25 -26.90 -41.49
CA PRO A 296 -2.52 -26.73 -40.05
C PRO A 296 -3.88 -26.05 -39.76
N GLU A 297 -4.06 -25.64 -38.49
CA GLU A 297 -4.80 -24.47 -37.97
C GLU A 297 -6.01 -24.73 -37.04
N LYS A 298 -5.76 -24.40 -35.75
CA LYS A 298 -6.43 -23.33 -34.96
C LYS A 298 -7.62 -23.68 -34.04
N VAL A 299 -7.50 -23.11 -32.82
CA VAL A 299 -8.55 -22.50 -31.95
C VAL A 299 -9.11 -23.30 -30.74
N GLU A 300 -9.00 -22.60 -29.59
CA GLU A 300 -9.81 -22.58 -28.35
C GLU A 300 -9.75 -23.71 -27.29
N GLU A 301 -9.22 -23.34 -26.11
CA GLU A 301 -9.88 -23.24 -24.77
C GLU A 301 -11.22 -23.97 -24.50
N PRO A 302 -11.72 -24.11 -23.24
CA PRO A 302 -11.11 -24.09 -21.89
C PRO A 302 -11.76 -25.11 -20.89
N LYS A 303 -11.34 -25.03 -19.61
CA LYS A 303 -12.08 -25.29 -18.33
C LYS A 303 -12.75 -26.65 -18.04
N GLU A 304 -12.47 -27.18 -16.84
CA GLU A 304 -13.43 -27.46 -15.73
C GLU A 304 -12.73 -28.36 -14.65
N THR A 305 -12.63 -27.91 -13.40
CA THR A 305 -13.47 -28.22 -12.21
C THR A 305 -12.92 -29.33 -11.31
N ASP A 306 -12.97 -29.06 -10.00
CA ASP A 306 -12.72 -29.93 -8.84
C ASP A 306 -13.44 -31.29 -8.88
N PRO A 307 -13.04 -32.26 -8.04
CA PRO A 307 -13.86 -32.53 -6.84
C PRO A 307 -13.13 -32.99 -5.54
N LYS A 308 -13.51 -32.37 -4.41
CA LYS A 308 -14.23 -32.93 -3.23
C LYS A 308 -13.52 -33.86 -2.18
N GLU A 309 -13.48 -33.34 -0.92
CA GLU A 309 -13.83 -33.92 0.44
C GLU A 309 -13.19 -35.23 0.96
N PRO A 310 -13.28 -35.65 2.26
CA PRO A 310 -14.27 -35.33 3.34
C PRO A 310 -13.69 -35.00 4.75
N ALA A 311 -14.34 -34.22 5.63
CA ALA A 311 -15.48 -34.43 6.54
C ALA A 311 -15.15 -35.14 7.89
N THR A 312 -15.53 -34.52 9.03
CA THR A 312 -16.07 -35.18 10.25
C THR A 312 -16.81 -34.16 11.14
N GLU A 313 -17.96 -34.63 11.64
CA GLU A 313 -18.98 -34.01 12.52
C GLU A 313 -18.51 -33.88 13.99
N GLU A 314 -19.14 -33.03 14.82
CA GLU A 314 -20.26 -33.41 15.72
C GLU A 314 -20.59 -32.36 16.83
N LYS A 315 -21.92 -32.11 16.98
CA LYS A 315 -22.75 -31.82 18.18
C LYS A 315 -22.71 -30.50 18.99
N ALA A 316 -23.93 -29.94 19.11
CA ALA A 316 -24.43 -29.02 20.16
C ALA A 316 -24.73 -29.76 21.49
N PRO A 317 -25.01 -29.07 22.63
CA PRO A 317 -26.42 -28.71 22.95
C PRO A 317 -26.68 -27.48 23.89
N THR A 318 -27.93 -26.97 23.82
CA THR A 318 -28.87 -26.51 24.89
C THR A 318 -28.70 -25.22 25.74
N GLU A 319 -29.80 -24.45 25.74
CA GLU A 319 -30.35 -23.40 26.65
C GLU A 319 -30.58 -23.83 28.13
N PRO A 320 -30.78 -22.92 29.14
CA PRO A 320 -32.08 -22.22 29.39
C PRO A 320 -32.10 -20.82 30.09
N VAL A 321 -33.16 -20.04 29.77
CA VAL A 321 -34.16 -19.26 30.56
C VAL A 321 -33.82 -18.45 31.85
N GLU A 322 -34.12 -17.13 31.87
CA GLU A 322 -34.98 -16.35 32.85
C GLU A 322 -34.83 -14.80 32.64
N ALA A 323 -35.90 -14.05 32.30
CA ALA A 323 -36.71 -13.10 33.14
C ALA A 323 -35.98 -11.80 33.60
N GLU A 324 -36.49 -10.57 33.70
CA GLU A 324 -37.74 -9.83 33.42
C GLU A 324 -37.47 -8.34 33.86
N LYS A 325 -38.09 -7.34 33.19
CA LYS A 325 -38.46 -5.94 33.60
C LYS A 325 -38.33 -4.98 32.39
N MET A 326 -39.41 -4.49 31.77
CA MET A 326 -40.30 -3.39 32.19
C MET A 326 -39.56 -2.13 32.65
N GLU A 327 -39.55 -1.07 31.83
CA GLU A 327 -40.29 0.18 32.12
C GLU A 327 -40.31 1.15 30.93
N GLU A 328 -41.40 1.90 30.91
CA GLU A 328 -41.93 2.84 29.94
C GLU A 328 -41.56 4.27 30.37
N ASN A 329 -41.07 5.09 29.44
CA ASN A 329 -41.39 6.53 29.31
C ASN A 329 -40.79 7.13 28.04
#